data_AF-A0A7X7KYE1-F1
#
_entry.id   AF-A0A7X7KYE1-F1
#
_cell.length_a   1.000
_cell.length_b   1.000
_cell.length_c   1.000
_cell.angle_alpha   90.00
_cell.angle_beta   90.00
_cell.angle_gamma   90.00
#
_symmetry.space_group_name_H-M   'P 1'
#
loop_
_entity.id
_entity.type
_entity.pdbx_description
1 polymer ?
#
loop_
_entity_poly.entity_id
_entity_poly.type
_entity_poly.pdbx_seq_one_letter_code
_entity_poly.pdbx_strand_id
1 'polypeptide(L)'
;MSSPVEPPATRVLRLLAEADGLLSGETAARRLDLSRAAVWKQIEALRSVGYVIESHGRNGYRLAAVPNAAVPSEVLPRLRTKQFGRSYHYLAATPSTIGVLARLAAQGAPEGTVVAAERQEAGRGRMARGWFSPPDAGLYFSLLLRPVVEVARVTSLPLVIGLAVAEVLAPYLPDGEPRVKWPNDIWIGGRKVCGILCEMQAEMDGIHHVIASAGINVNLEAQALPAELQAVATSLKMA
;
A
#
# COMPACT_ATOMS: atom_id res chain seq x y z
N MET A 1 10.01 17.46 -19.20
CA MET A 1 9.24 17.60 -17.95
C MET A 1 10.22 17.45 -16.81
N SER A 2 10.29 18.43 -15.90
CA SER A 2 11.23 18.39 -14.77
C SER A 2 11.00 17.13 -13.95
N SER A 3 12.09 16.44 -13.58
CA SER A 3 12.00 15.38 -12.58
C SER A 3 11.35 15.98 -11.32
N PRO A 4 10.32 15.37 -10.73
CA PRO A 4 9.70 15.91 -9.53
C PRO A 4 10.77 16.07 -8.46
N VAL A 5 10.89 17.28 -7.91
CA VAL A 5 11.84 17.57 -6.84
C VAL A 5 11.49 16.65 -5.67
N GLU A 6 12.44 15.81 -5.31
CA GLU A 6 12.26 14.84 -4.23
C GLU A 6 11.95 15.57 -2.91
N PRO A 7 10.93 15.12 -2.14
CA PRO A 7 10.58 15.76 -0.88
C PRO A 7 11.78 15.81 0.09
N PRO A 8 11.96 16.90 0.86
CA PRO A 8 13.08 17.03 1.80
C PRO A 8 13.19 15.87 2.80
N ALA A 9 12.06 15.33 3.28
CA ALA A 9 12.05 14.17 4.17
C ALA A 9 12.66 12.91 3.53
N THR A 10 12.39 12.64 2.25
CA THR A 10 12.95 11.50 1.53
C THR A 10 14.46 11.65 1.33
N ARG A 11 14.93 12.89 1.08
CA ARG A 11 16.37 13.19 0.99
C ARG A 11 17.09 12.98 2.33
N VAL A 12 16.48 13.38 3.45
CA VAL A 12 17.02 13.11 4.81
C VAL A 12 17.05 11.61 5.09
N LEU A 13 15.97 10.90 4.78
CA LEU A 13 15.89 9.45 4.96
C LEU A 13 16.99 8.71 4.20
N ARG A 14 17.25 9.11 2.94
CA ARG A 14 18.33 8.52 2.14
C ARG A 14 19.69 8.68 2.79
N LEU A 15 20.01 9.89 3.27
CA LEU A 15 21.27 10.13 3.98
C LEU A 15 21.39 9.31 5.27
N LEU A 16 20.29 9.08 5.99
CA LEU A 16 20.28 8.23 7.16
C LEU A 16 20.48 6.75 6.82
N ALA A 17 19.88 6.28 5.71
CA ALA A 17 20.01 4.90 5.26
C ALA A 17 21.38 4.56 4.66
N GLU A 18 22.06 5.55 4.04
CA GLU A 18 23.41 5.41 3.49
C GLU A 18 24.52 5.63 4.52
N ALA A 19 24.20 6.15 5.71
CA ALA A 19 25.20 6.44 6.73
C ALA A 19 25.68 5.17 7.43
N ASP A 20 26.99 4.92 7.40
CA ASP A 20 27.64 3.98 8.32
C ASP A 20 27.70 4.62 9.72
N GLY A 21 26.63 4.44 10.49
CA GLY A 21 26.52 4.91 11.88
C GLY A 21 25.73 6.20 12.06
N LEU A 22 26.26 7.15 12.83
CA LEU A 22 25.55 8.37 13.19
C LEU A 22 25.70 9.45 12.11
N LEU A 23 24.58 9.99 11.63
CA LEU A 23 24.54 11.16 10.76
C LEU A 23 24.37 12.43 11.60
N SER A 24 25.42 13.25 11.68
CA SER A 24 25.32 14.55 12.36
C SER A 24 24.30 15.46 11.67
N GLY A 25 23.54 16.22 12.45
CA GLY A 25 22.56 17.17 11.91
C GLY A 25 23.23 18.29 11.10
N GLU A 26 24.49 18.63 11.39
CA GLU A 26 25.26 19.60 10.61
C GLU A 26 25.70 19.03 9.25
N THR A 27 26.13 17.77 9.22
CA THR A 27 26.47 17.06 7.97
C THR A 27 25.24 16.96 7.07
N ALA A 28 24.09 16.57 7.63
CA ALA A 28 22.83 16.50 6.90
C ALA A 28 22.41 17.88 6.36
N ALA A 29 22.47 18.93 7.21
CA ALA A 29 22.16 20.30 6.82
C ALA A 29 23.02 20.77 5.62
N ARG A 30 24.34 20.55 5.70
CA ARG A 30 25.30 20.92 4.65
C ARG A 30 25.06 20.17 3.34
N ARG A 31 24.84 18.84 3.39
CA ARG A 31 24.62 18.02 2.19
C ARG A 31 23.29 18.32 1.50
N LEU A 32 22.29 18.76 2.26
CA LEU A 32 20.94 19.00 1.74
C LEU A 32 20.65 20.45 1.38
N ASP A 33 21.58 21.36 1.69
CA ASP A 33 21.38 22.81 1.63
C ASP A 33 20.15 23.24 2.46
N LEU A 34 20.12 22.80 3.72
CA LEU A 34 19.05 23.05 4.68
C LEU A 34 19.63 23.58 5.99
N SER A 35 18.82 24.27 6.80
CA SER A 35 19.19 24.57 8.18
C SER A 35 19.11 23.31 9.07
N ARG A 36 19.86 23.27 10.17
CA ARG A 36 19.76 22.19 11.17
C ARG A 36 18.33 22.04 11.71
N ALA A 37 17.62 23.15 11.88
CA ALA A 37 16.22 23.16 12.31
C ALA A 37 15.29 22.53 11.25
N ALA A 38 15.56 22.79 9.96
CA ALA A 38 14.80 22.15 8.87
C ALA A 38 15.04 20.64 8.80
N VAL A 39 16.29 20.18 9.01
CA VAL A 39 16.61 18.74 9.13
C VAL A 39 15.87 18.11 10.30
N TRP A 40 15.89 18.74 11.48
CA TRP A 40 15.14 18.25 12.64
C TRP A 40 13.64 18.12 12.34
N LYS A 41 13.04 19.13 11.68
CA LYS A 41 11.64 19.07 11.26
C LYS A 41 11.34 17.90 10.31
N GLN A 42 12.26 17.58 9.39
CA GLN A 42 12.09 16.41 8.51
C GLN A 42 12.19 15.10 9.29
N ILE A 43 13.07 15.01 10.29
CA ILE A 43 13.21 13.83 11.15
C ILE A 43 11.92 13.60 11.95
N GLU A 44 11.33 14.64 12.52
CA GLU A 44 10.04 14.51 13.23
C GLU A 44 8.92 14.11 12.27
N ALA A 45 8.91 14.64 11.04
CA ALA A 45 7.97 14.18 10.00
C ALA A 45 8.14 12.69 9.68
N LEU A 46 9.38 12.18 9.55
CA LEU A 46 9.64 10.76 9.34
C LEU A 46 9.18 9.92 10.55
N ARG A 47 9.46 10.37 11.78
CA ARG A 47 8.97 9.69 12.99
C ARG A 47 7.45 9.60 13.03
N SER A 48 6.74 10.67 12.62
CA SER A 48 5.28 10.69 12.60
C SER A 48 4.64 9.66 11.66
N VAL A 49 5.40 9.16 10.67
CA VAL A 49 4.95 8.12 9.74
C VAL A 49 5.58 6.75 10.02
N GLY A 50 6.15 6.56 11.22
CA GLY A 50 6.55 5.26 11.75
C GLY A 50 8.04 4.93 11.67
N TYR A 51 8.90 5.85 11.22
CA TYR A 51 10.34 5.60 11.22
C TYR A 51 10.90 5.69 12.64
N VAL A 52 11.67 4.69 13.05
CA VAL A 52 12.40 4.73 14.33
C VAL A 52 13.75 5.37 14.05
N ILE A 53 13.86 6.66 14.35
CA ILE A 53 15.11 7.42 14.25
C ILE A 53 15.56 7.74 15.67
N GLU A 54 16.74 7.30 16.07
CA GLU A 54 17.32 7.58 17.38
C GLU A 54 18.09 8.89 17.36
N SER A 55 17.98 9.68 18.43
CA SER A 55 18.77 10.90 18.64
C SER A 55 19.91 10.64 19.63
N HIS A 56 21.15 10.90 19.22
CA HIS A 56 22.36 10.74 20.05
C HIS A 56 22.97 12.10 20.41
N GLY A 57 22.11 13.05 20.84
CA GLY A 57 22.53 14.40 21.24
C GLY A 57 23.31 15.14 20.15
N ARG A 58 24.53 15.59 20.47
CA ARG A 58 25.41 16.30 19.51
C ARG A 58 25.95 15.40 18.40
N ASN A 59 25.95 14.08 18.59
CA ASN A 59 26.56 13.13 17.66
C ASN A 59 25.67 12.83 16.44
N GLY A 60 24.38 13.19 16.50
CA GLY A 60 23.47 13.10 15.35
C GLY A 60 22.36 12.08 15.50
N TYR A 61 21.98 11.49 14.38
CA TYR A 61 20.80 10.64 14.24
C TYR A 61 21.17 9.29 13.61
N ARG A 62 20.42 8.24 13.96
CA ARG A 62 20.54 6.91 13.35
C ARG A 62 19.17 6.37 13.00
N LEU A 63 19.02 5.82 11.79
CA LEU A 63 17.83 5.06 11.41
C LEU A 63 17.93 3.66 12.05
N ALA A 64 17.04 3.36 12.99
CA ALA A 64 17.00 2.09 13.70
C ALA A 64 15.98 1.10 13.11
N ALA A 65 14.85 1.59 12.61
CA ALA A 65 13.85 0.77 11.91
C ALA A 65 13.01 1.60 10.92
N VAL A 66 12.50 0.92 9.90
CA VAL A 66 11.55 1.47 8.91
C VAL A 66 10.11 1.08 9.27
N PRO A 67 9.09 1.83 8.83
CA PRO A 67 7.69 1.48 9.08
C PRO A 67 7.33 0.14 8.45
N ASN A 68 6.56 -0.69 9.17
CA ASN A 68 5.89 -1.87 8.61
C ASN A 68 4.57 -1.47 7.93
N ALA A 69 4.67 -0.54 6.98
CA ALA A 69 3.52 0.16 6.42
C ALA A 69 3.79 0.55 4.96
N ALA A 70 2.74 0.67 4.16
CA ALA A 70 2.84 1.03 2.75
C ALA A 70 3.01 2.55 2.54
N VAL A 71 3.85 3.19 3.36
CA VAL A 71 4.06 4.63 3.34
C VAL A 71 4.70 5.08 2.03
N PRO A 72 4.38 6.30 1.53
CA PRO A 72 4.88 6.76 0.24
C PRO A 72 6.41 6.76 0.13
N SER A 73 7.11 7.06 1.22
CA SER A 73 8.58 7.06 1.27
C SER A 73 9.21 5.67 1.08
N GLU A 74 8.48 4.60 1.40
CA GLU A 74 8.93 3.23 1.13
C GLU A 74 8.42 2.71 -0.23
N VAL A 75 7.21 3.08 -0.64
CA VAL A 75 6.61 2.56 -1.87
C VAL A 75 7.16 3.26 -3.11
N LEU A 76 7.11 4.59 -3.16
CA LEU A 76 7.38 5.35 -4.38
C LEU A 76 8.79 5.14 -4.98
N PRO A 77 9.87 5.06 -4.18
CA PRO A 77 11.22 4.81 -4.71
C PRO A 77 11.39 3.41 -5.33
N ARG A 78 10.55 2.45 -4.93
CA ARG A 78 10.62 1.05 -5.39
C ARG A 78 9.73 0.76 -6.59
N LEU A 79 8.76 1.64 -6.89
CA LEU A 79 7.88 1.49 -8.05
C LEU A 79 8.68 1.64 -9.36
N ARG A 80 8.56 0.64 -10.25
CA ARG A 80 9.14 0.64 -11.61
C ARG A 80 8.13 0.98 -12.72
N THR A 81 6.86 1.07 -12.36
CA THR A 81 5.72 1.33 -13.26
C THR A 81 5.77 2.74 -13.87
N LYS A 82 5.32 2.95 -15.11
CA LYS A 82 5.27 4.32 -15.67
C LYS A 82 3.99 5.07 -15.31
N GLN A 83 2.89 4.34 -15.11
CA GLN A 83 1.55 4.89 -14.94
C GLN A 83 0.96 4.57 -13.55
N PHE A 84 0.98 3.30 -13.15
CA PHE A 84 0.35 2.86 -11.90
C PHE A 84 1.14 3.25 -10.65
N GLY A 85 0.44 3.74 -9.62
CA GLY A 85 1.03 4.17 -8.35
C GLY A 85 1.79 5.49 -8.41
N ARG A 86 1.69 6.25 -9.50
CA ARG A 86 2.36 7.56 -9.64
C ARG A 86 1.59 8.70 -8.97
N SER A 87 0.27 8.54 -8.87
CA SER A 87 -0.54 9.25 -7.88
C SER A 87 -0.83 8.24 -6.76
N TYR A 88 -0.26 8.47 -5.58
CA TYR A 88 -0.32 7.52 -4.47
C TYR A 88 -0.78 8.25 -3.20
N HIS A 89 -1.94 7.85 -2.69
CA HIS A 89 -2.55 8.39 -1.49
C HIS A 89 -2.46 7.34 -0.39
N TYR A 90 -1.82 7.70 0.72
CA TYR A 90 -1.65 6.84 1.87
C TYR A 90 -2.43 7.42 3.06
N LEU A 91 -3.18 6.57 3.75
CA LEU A 91 -4.01 6.95 4.89
C LEU A 91 -3.74 6.03 6.08
N ALA A 92 -3.54 6.61 7.26
CA ALA A 92 -3.43 5.80 8.48
C ALA A 92 -4.74 5.06 8.80
N ALA A 93 -5.88 5.70 8.55
CA ALA A 93 -7.20 5.10 8.70
C ALA A 93 -8.19 5.70 7.70
N THR A 94 -9.15 4.89 7.27
CA THR A 94 -10.27 5.33 6.43
C THR A 94 -11.45 4.38 6.60
N PRO A 95 -12.71 4.80 6.34
CA PRO A 95 -13.81 3.85 6.23
C PRO A 95 -13.54 2.78 5.16
N SER A 96 -13.12 3.20 3.96
CA SER A 96 -12.68 2.28 2.89
C SER A 96 -11.85 2.99 1.83
N THR A 97 -10.80 2.33 1.32
CA THR A 97 -9.96 2.82 0.21
C THR A 97 -10.76 3.02 -1.08
N ILE A 98 -11.80 2.20 -1.32
CA ILE A 98 -12.72 2.33 -2.46
C ILE A 98 -13.44 3.68 -2.42
N GLY A 99 -14.02 4.02 -1.27
CA GLY A 99 -14.79 5.25 -1.13
C GLY A 99 -13.94 6.51 -1.32
N VAL A 100 -12.69 6.48 -0.85
CA VAL A 100 -11.73 7.56 -1.11
C VAL A 100 -11.40 7.65 -2.60
N LEU A 101 -11.08 6.51 -3.23
CA LEU A 101 -10.69 6.51 -4.63
C LEU A 101 -11.84 6.89 -5.57
N ALA A 102 -13.08 6.53 -5.25
CA ALA A 102 -14.27 6.96 -5.99
C ALA A 102 -14.43 8.49 -5.98
N ARG A 103 -14.19 9.14 -4.83
CA ARG A 103 -14.20 10.60 -4.74
C ARG A 103 -13.09 11.23 -5.59
N LEU A 104 -11.88 10.68 -5.53
CA LEU A 104 -10.76 11.14 -6.35
C LEU A 104 -11.04 10.94 -7.85
N ALA A 105 -11.62 9.82 -8.24
CA ALA A 105 -11.99 9.53 -9.63
C ALA A 105 -13.03 10.53 -10.16
N ALA A 106 -14.03 10.90 -9.34
CA ALA A 106 -15.01 11.93 -9.65
C ALA A 106 -14.39 13.34 -9.78
N GLN A 107 -13.27 13.59 -9.11
CA GLN A 107 -12.47 14.82 -9.22
C GLN A 107 -11.48 14.79 -10.38
N GLY A 108 -11.52 13.76 -11.24
CA GLY A 108 -10.66 13.65 -12.41
C GLY A 108 -9.27 13.05 -12.13
N ALA A 109 -9.12 12.28 -11.05
CA ALA A 109 -7.86 11.58 -10.79
C ALA A 109 -7.44 10.70 -12.01
N PRO A 110 -6.13 10.68 -12.34
CA PRO A 110 -5.64 9.97 -13.50
C PRO A 110 -5.70 8.45 -13.31
N GLU A 111 -5.74 7.71 -14.41
CA GLU A 111 -5.54 6.27 -14.38
C GLU A 111 -4.22 5.91 -13.67
N GLY A 112 -4.25 4.85 -12.87
CA GLY A 112 -3.12 4.43 -12.06
C GLY A 112 -3.05 5.07 -10.69
N THR A 113 -4.01 5.93 -10.32
CA THR A 113 -4.12 6.45 -8.95
C THR A 113 -4.35 5.29 -7.98
N VAL A 114 -3.54 5.25 -6.91
CA VAL A 114 -3.63 4.27 -5.84
C VAL A 114 -4.02 4.97 -4.54
N VAL A 115 -4.96 4.36 -3.82
CA VAL A 115 -5.21 4.68 -2.41
C VAL A 115 -4.88 3.45 -1.59
N ALA A 116 -3.95 3.58 -0.66
CA ALA A 116 -3.63 2.57 0.34
C ALA A 116 -4.01 3.07 1.74
N ALA A 117 -4.40 2.16 2.62
CA ALA A 117 -4.63 2.49 4.01
C ALA A 117 -4.07 1.41 4.95
N GLU A 118 -3.59 1.82 6.12
CA GLU A 118 -3.16 0.87 7.16
C GLU A 118 -4.34 0.18 7.81
N ARG A 119 -5.45 0.90 8.00
CA ARG A 119 -6.69 0.33 8.53
C ARG A 119 -7.89 0.78 7.71
N GLN A 120 -8.82 -0.15 7.48
CA GLN A 120 -10.18 0.17 7.06
C GLN A 120 -11.18 -0.08 8.19
N GLU A 121 -11.98 0.92 8.54
CA GLU A 121 -13.02 0.80 9.58
C GLU A 121 -14.27 0.08 9.07
N ALA A 122 -14.54 0.22 7.77
CA ALA A 122 -15.67 -0.38 7.07
C ALA A 122 -15.19 -1.01 5.75
N GLY A 123 -14.12 -1.81 5.84
CA GLY A 123 -13.57 -2.55 4.70
C GLY A 123 -14.66 -3.38 4.01
N ARG A 124 -14.69 -3.38 2.68
CA ARG A 124 -15.77 -3.99 1.89
C ARG A 124 -15.27 -5.19 1.09
N GLY A 125 -16.07 -6.25 1.11
CA GLY A 125 -16.01 -7.37 0.18
C GLY A 125 -17.28 -7.43 -0.67
N ARG A 126 -17.39 -8.49 -1.49
CA ARG A 126 -18.57 -8.73 -2.33
C ARG A 126 -19.83 -8.97 -1.50
N MET A 127 -20.99 -8.66 -2.09
CA MET A 127 -22.31 -8.89 -1.48
C MET A 127 -22.43 -8.23 -0.09
N ALA A 128 -21.89 -7.02 0.06
CA ALA A 128 -21.91 -6.23 1.29
C ALA A 128 -21.24 -6.89 2.52
N ARG A 129 -20.43 -7.93 2.33
CA ARG A 129 -19.65 -8.53 3.42
C ARG A 129 -18.52 -7.60 3.84
N GLY A 130 -18.19 -7.58 5.12
CA GLY A 130 -17.02 -6.86 5.63
C GLY A 130 -15.71 -7.51 5.21
N TRP A 131 -14.66 -6.70 5.08
CA TRP A 131 -13.27 -7.14 4.96
C TRP A 131 -12.49 -6.71 6.21
N PHE A 132 -12.07 -7.66 7.02
CA PHE A 132 -11.31 -7.39 8.25
C PHE A 132 -9.94 -6.80 7.89
N SER A 133 -9.71 -5.55 8.32
CA SER A 133 -8.54 -4.75 7.89
C SER A 133 -7.82 -4.08 9.06
N PRO A 134 -7.28 -4.82 10.04
CA PRO A 134 -6.54 -4.22 11.15
C PRO A 134 -5.20 -3.62 10.68
N PRO A 135 -4.67 -2.62 11.40
CA PRO A 135 -3.36 -2.04 11.13
C PRO A 135 -2.23 -3.07 11.28
N ASP A 136 -1.09 -2.84 10.63
CA ASP A 136 0.14 -3.63 10.67
C ASP A 136 0.03 -5.09 10.18
N ALA A 137 -1.16 -5.54 9.77
CA ALA A 137 -1.46 -6.94 9.55
C ALA A 137 -1.70 -7.31 8.07
N GLY A 138 -1.98 -6.33 7.22
CA GLY A 138 -2.32 -6.58 5.82
C GLY A 138 -2.05 -5.37 4.94
N LEU A 139 -2.13 -5.61 3.63
CA LEU A 139 -2.04 -4.57 2.61
C LEU A 139 -3.43 -4.33 2.03
N TYR A 140 -3.96 -3.13 2.22
CA TYR A 140 -5.30 -2.76 1.78
C TYR A 140 -5.21 -1.56 0.83
N PHE A 141 -5.54 -1.78 -0.43
CA PHE A 141 -5.46 -0.72 -1.43
C PHE A 141 -6.50 -0.83 -2.52
N SER A 142 -6.69 0.28 -3.23
CA SER A 142 -7.51 0.42 -4.42
C SER A 142 -6.71 1.10 -5.52
N LEU A 143 -6.91 0.65 -6.75
CA LEU A 143 -6.27 1.13 -7.98
C LEU A 143 -7.35 1.60 -8.96
N LEU A 144 -7.16 2.80 -9.52
CA LEU A 144 -8.05 3.37 -10.52
C LEU A 144 -7.61 2.93 -11.92
N LEU A 145 -8.52 2.31 -12.66
CA LEU A 145 -8.32 1.84 -14.02
C LEU A 145 -9.32 2.53 -14.95
N ARG A 146 -8.92 2.83 -16.19
CA ARG A 146 -9.80 3.42 -17.22
C ARG A 146 -9.73 2.58 -18.50
N PRO A 147 -10.21 1.32 -18.44
CA PRO A 147 -10.01 0.38 -19.54
C PRO A 147 -10.87 0.75 -20.76
N VAL A 148 -10.27 0.73 -21.94
CA VAL A 148 -10.97 0.94 -23.22
C VAL A 148 -11.36 -0.41 -23.82
N VAL A 149 -12.26 -1.12 -23.13
CA VAL A 149 -12.77 -2.44 -23.51
C VAL A 149 -14.27 -2.53 -23.27
N GLU A 150 -14.92 -3.54 -23.85
CA GLU A 150 -16.32 -3.84 -23.60
C GLU A 150 -16.58 -4.22 -22.13
N VAL A 151 -17.77 -3.87 -21.62
CA VAL A 151 -18.22 -4.18 -20.25
C VAL A 151 -18.08 -5.67 -19.93
N ALA A 152 -18.41 -6.54 -20.89
CA ALA A 152 -18.28 -7.99 -20.72
C ALA A 152 -16.85 -8.42 -20.36
N ARG A 153 -15.82 -7.74 -20.88
CA ARG A 153 -14.41 -8.02 -20.57
C ARG A 153 -13.96 -7.49 -19.22
N VAL A 154 -14.65 -6.50 -18.64
CA VAL A 154 -14.34 -6.04 -17.27
C VAL A 154 -14.67 -7.10 -16.23
N THR A 155 -15.63 -7.99 -16.51
CA THR A 155 -16.01 -9.06 -15.58
C THR A 155 -14.89 -10.07 -15.30
N SER A 156 -13.89 -10.18 -16.18
CA SER A 156 -12.71 -11.05 -15.97
C SER A 156 -11.57 -10.36 -15.21
N LEU A 157 -11.67 -9.05 -14.97
CA LEU A 157 -10.61 -8.27 -14.32
C LEU A 157 -10.21 -8.80 -12.93
N PRO A 158 -11.13 -9.27 -12.06
CA PRO A 158 -10.75 -9.91 -10.80
C PRO A 158 -9.83 -11.12 -10.97
N LEU A 159 -9.97 -11.88 -12.08
CA LEU A 159 -9.09 -13.02 -12.37
C LEU A 159 -7.70 -12.57 -12.81
N VAL A 160 -7.61 -11.51 -13.63
CA VAL A 160 -6.33 -10.92 -14.06
C VAL A 160 -5.56 -10.37 -12.86
N ILE A 161 -6.25 -9.61 -11.99
CA ILE A 161 -5.67 -9.12 -10.74
C ILE A 161 -5.26 -10.29 -9.85
N GLY A 162 -6.10 -11.32 -9.77
CA GLY A 162 -5.83 -12.49 -8.95
C GLY A 162 -4.58 -13.25 -9.38
N LEU A 163 -4.37 -13.41 -10.69
CA LEU A 163 -3.15 -13.99 -11.23
C LEU A 163 -1.93 -13.15 -10.86
N ALA A 164 -2.00 -11.82 -11.07
CA ALA A 164 -0.90 -10.91 -10.72
C ALA A 164 -0.56 -10.95 -9.22
N VAL A 165 -1.58 -11.04 -8.34
CA VAL A 165 -1.36 -11.20 -6.90
C VAL A 165 -0.71 -12.56 -6.62
N ALA A 166 -1.23 -13.65 -7.17
CA ALA A 166 -0.67 -14.99 -6.94
C ALA A 166 0.81 -15.09 -7.38
N GLU A 167 1.16 -14.53 -8.54
CA GLU A 167 2.54 -14.45 -9.03
C GLU A 167 3.46 -13.68 -8.10
N VAL A 168 2.98 -12.56 -7.54
CA VAL A 168 3.75 -11.75 -6.58
C VAL A 168 3.89 -12.46 -5.24
N LEU A 169 2.90 -13.23 -4.80
CA LEU A 169 2.92 -13.92 -3.52
C LEU A 169 3.78 -15.19 -3.54
N ALA A 170 3.86 -15.89 -4.68
CA ALA A 170 4.52 -17.20 -4.76
C ALA A 170 5.98 -17.21 -4.25
N PRO A 171 6.85 -16.22 -4.54
CA PRO A 171 8.22 -16.21 -4.02
C PRO A 171 8.33 -16.09 -2.49
N TYR A 172 7.27 -15.64 -1.81
CA TYR A 172 7.24 -15.51 -0.34
C TYR A 172 6.75 -16.79 0.36
N LEU A 173 6.39 -17.82 -0.40
CA LEU A 173 5.76 -19.04 0.08
C LEU A 173 6.53 -20.27 -0.43
N PRO A 174 7.71 -20.58 0.13
CA PRO A 174 8.52 -21.69 -0.36
C PRO A 174 7.79 -23.05 -0.27
N ASP A 175 6.93 -23.22 0.74
CA ASP A 175 6.18 -24.45 1.02
C ASP A 175 4.68 -24.34 0.68
N GLY A 176 4.24 -23.17 0.19
CA GLY A 176 2.84 -22.86 -0.07
C GLY A 176 2.60 -22.43 -1.52
N GLU A 177 1.42 -22.74 -2.06
CA GLU A 177 1.06 -22.32 -3.43
C GLU A 177 -0.16 -21.39 -3.40
N PRO A 178 -0.01 -20.10 -3.77
CA PRO A 178 -1.14 -19.21 -3.92
C PRO A 178 -1.95 -19.59 -5.16
N ARG A 179 -3.23 -19.92 -4.96
CA ARG A 179 -4.15 -20.32 -6.03
C ARG A 179 -5.31 -19.34 -6.15
N VAL A 180 -5.65 -18.99 -7.39
CA VAL A 180 -6.86 -18.23 -7.67
C VAL A 180 -8.09 -19.10 -7.41
N LYS A 181 -8.89 -18.75 -6.42
CA LYS A 181 -10.23 -19.28 -6.23
C LYS A 181 -11.22 -18.36 -6.93
N TRP A 182 -11.81 -18.89 -8.01
CA TRP A 182 -12.81 -18.17 -8.78
C TRP A 182 -13.96 -17.68 -7.89
N PRO A 183 -14.47 -16.45 -8.09
CA PRO A 183 -14.08 -15.51 -9.15
C PRO A 183 -13.04 -14.46 -8.74
N ASN A 184 -12.70 -14.33 -7.45
CA ASN A 184 -12.10 -13.08 -6.96
C ASN A 184 -11.23 -13.23 -5.70
N ASP A 185 -10.83 -14.43 -5.33
CA ASP A 185 -10.08 -14.68 -4.09
C ASP A 185 -8.78 -15.40 -4.38
N ILE A 186 -7.76 -15.18 -3.53
CA ILE A 186 -6.52 -15.98 -3.52
C ILE A 186 -6.47 -16.80 -2.25
N TRP A 187 -6.13 -18.08 -2.41
CA TRP A 187 -6.12 -19.06 -1.35
C TRP A 187 -4.74 -19.72 -1.24
N ILE A 188 -4.31 -20.03 -0.02
CA ILE A 188 -3.12 -20.82 0.29
C ILE A 188 -3.53 -21.89 1.31
N GLY A 189 -3.14 -23.15 1.08
CA GLY A 189 -3.46 -24.24 2.00
C GLY A 189 -4.97 -24.38 2.31
N GLY A 190 -5.84 -24.12 1.33
CA GLY A 190 -7.29 -24.20 1.52
C GLY A 190 -7.91 -23.06 2.34
N ARG A 191 -7.19 -21.98 2.62
CA ARG A 191 -7.70 -20.79 3.32
C ARG A 191 -7.44 -19.51 2.52
N LYS A 192 -8.31 -18.52 2.67
CA LYS A 192 -8.27 -17.25 1.95
C LYS A 192 -7.16 -16.33 2.48
N VAL A 193 -6.28 -15.86 1.60
CA VAL A 193 -5.23 -14.87 1.90
C VAL A 193 -5.53 -13.50 1.31
N CYS A 194 -6.24 -13.45 0.18
CA CYS A 194 -6.58 -12.19 -0.49
C CYS A 194 -8.03 -12.21 -1.00
N GLY A 195 -8.70 -11.07 -0.88
CA GLY A 195 -9.95 -10.77 -1.54
C GLY A 195 -9.78 -9.62 -2.53
N ILE A 196 -10.32 -9.80 -3.73
CA ILE A 196 -10.32 -8.80 -4.78
C ILE A 196 -11.77 -8.33 -5.01
N LEU A 197 -11.95 -7.03 -5.19
CA LEU A 197 -13.23 -6.42 -5.51
C LEU A 197 -13.03 -5.41 -6.63
N CYS A 198 -13.80 -5.54 -7.71
CA CYS A 198 -13.83 -4.56 -8.79
C CYS A 198 -15.21 -3.89 -8.82
N GLU A 199 -15.24 -2.58 -8.65
CA GLU A 199 -16.44 -1.75 -8.82
C GLU A 199 -16.30 -0.94 -10.10
N MET A 200 -17.28 -1.04 -11.00
CA MET A 200 -17.27 -0.38 -12.30
C MET A 200 -18.28 0.77 -12.29
N GLN A 201 -17.84 1.94 -12.75
CA GLN A 201 -18.73 3.05 -13.10
C GLN A 201 -18.84 3.11 -14.62
N ALA A 202 -20.04 2.88 -15.13
CA ALA A 202 -20.35 2.94 -16.55
C ALA A 202 -21.61 3.79 -16.78
N GLU A 203 -21.64 4.51 -17.88
CA GLU A 203 -22.78 5.27 -18.39
C GLU A 203 -23.16 4.78 -19.80
N MET A 204 -24.14 5.41 -20.45
CA MET A 204 -24.63 4.97 -21.77
C MET A 204 -23.56 5.01 -22.87
N ASP A 205 -22.54 5.85 -22.72
CA ASP A 205 -21.42 6.05 -23.65
C ASP A 205 -20.22 5.11 -23.39
N GLY A 206 -20.26 4.33 -22.30
CA GLY A 206 -19.27 3.29 -22.02
C GLY A 206 -18.76 3.27 -20.59
N ILE A 207 -17.59 2.65 -20.41
CA ILE A 207 -16.95 2.49 -19.10
C ILE A 207 -16.16 3.76 -18.79
N HIS A 208 -16.53 4.45 -17.72
CA HIS A 208 -15.82 5.65 -17.30
C HIS A 208 -14.56 5.30 -16.50
N HIS A 209 -14.70 4.37 -15.55
CA HIS A 209 -13.58 3.81 -14.79
C HIS A 209 -13.97 2.51 -14.05
N VAL A 210 -12.94 1.79 -13.60
CA VAL A 210 -13.05 0.66 -12.69
C VAL A 210 -12.14 0.91 -11.49
N ILE A 211 -12.67 0.72 -10.29
CA ILE A 211 -11.90 0.68 -9.05
C ILE A 211 -11.61 -0.78 -8.73
N ALA A 212 -10.35 -1.16 -8.85
CA ALA A 212 -9.85 -2.48 -8.51
C ALA A 212 -9.21 -2.45 -7.12
N SER A 213 -9.76 -3.20 -6.18
CA SER A 213 -9.29 -3.24 -4.80
C SER A 213 -8.81 -4.63 -4.42
N ALA A 214 -7.73 -4.66 -3.64
CA ALA A 214 -7.20 -5.88 -3.05
C ALA A 214 -6.96 -5.65 -1.56
N GLY A 215 -7.48 -6.58 -0.76
CA GLY A 215 -7.08 -6.77 0.62
C GLY A 215 -6.24 -8.04 0.71
N ILE A 216 -5.00 -7.93 1.17
CA ILE A 216 -4.05 -9.04 1.28
C ILE A 216 -3.65 -9.19 2.75
N ASN A 217 -3.84 -10.38 3.30
CA ASN A 217 -3.41 -10.71 4.65
C ASN A 217 -1.91 -11.02 4.65
N VAL A 218 -1.11 -10.16 5.28
CA VAL A 218 0.37 -10.26 5.25
C VAL A 218 0.88 -10.81 6.59
N ASN A 219 0.71 -10.03 7.66
CA ASN A 219 1.22 -10.32 9.00
C ASN A 219 0.12 -10.71 10.00
N LEU A 220 -1.11 -10.95 9.53
CA LEU A 220 -2.22 -11.41 10.36
C LEU A 220 -1.86 -12.70 11.11
N GLU A 221 -2.19 -12.74 12.39
CA GLU A 221 -2.06 -13.92 13.25
C GLU A 221 -3.43 -14.51 13.56
N ALA A 222 -3.48 -15.82 13.83
CA ALA A 222 -4.74 -16.54 14.03
C ALA A 222 -5.56 -15.95 15.20
N GLN A 223 -4.89 -15.51 16.26
CA GLN A 223 -5.51 -14.95 17.46
C GLN A 223 -6.10 -13.56 17.23
N ALA A 224 -5.62 -12.83 16.22
CA ALA A 224 -6.13 -11.52 15.85
C ALA A 224 -7.36 -11.58 14.92
N LEU A 225 -7.63 -12.75 14.33
CA LEU A 225 -8.80 -12.95 13.48
C LEU A 225 -10.07 -13.10 14.34
N PRO A 226 -11.19 -12.47 13.91
CA PRO A 226 -12.52 -12.82 14.40
C PRO A 226 -12.76 -14.33 14.34
N ALA A 227 -13.47 -14.88 15.32
CA ALA A 227 -13.64 -16.32 15.49
C ALA A 227 -14.18 -17.01 14.23
N GLU A 228 -15.12 -16.36 13.54
CA GLU A 228 -15.73 -16.82 12.30
C GLU A 228 -14.77 -16.87 11.10
N LEU A 229 -13.63 -16.15 11.16
CA LEU A 229 -12.63 -16.11 10.10
C LEU A 229 -11.46 -17.07 10.33
N GLN A 230 -11.23 -17.53 11.56
CA GLN A 230 -10.04 -18.33 11.92
C GLN A 230 -9.90 -19.62 11.10
N ALA A 231 -11.02 -20.28 10.78
CA ALA A 231 -11.01 -21.52 9.99
C ALA A 231 -10.82 -21.30 8.47
N VAL A 232 -11.14 -20.11 7.98
CA VAL A 232 -11.27 -19.84 6.53
C VAL A 232 -10.26 -18.82 6.00
N ALA A 233 -9.59 -18.07 6.88
CA ALA A 233 -8.60 -17.07 6.51
C ALA A 233 -7.18 -17.53 6.90
N THR A 234 -6.21 -17.10 6.09
CA THR A 234 -4.77 -17.23 6.38
C THR A 234 -4.07 -15.91 6.06
N SER A 235 -2.76 -15.83 6.30
CA SER A 235 -1.88 -14.73 5.96
C SER A 235 -0.57 -15.28 5.40
N LEU A 236 0.26 -14.45 4.78
CA LEU A 236 1.61 -14.86 4.37
C LEU A 236 2.46 -15.32 5.57
N LYS A 237 2.32 -14.68 6.73
CA LYS A 237 3.04 -15.05 7.94
C LYS A 237 2.67 -16.43 8.49
N MET A 238 1.44 -16.88 8.24
CA MET A 238 0.91 -18.17 8.74
C MET A 238 0.97 -19.31 7.72
N ALA A 239 1.26 -19.00 6.46
CA ALA A 239 1.12 -19.91 5.33
C ALA A 239 2.45 -20.54 4.91
#